data_AF-A0A928GT67-F1
#
_entry.id   AF-A0A928GT67-F1
#
_cell.length_a   1.000
_cell.length_b   1.000
_cell.length_c   1.000
_cell.angle_alpha   90.00
_cell.angle_beta   90.00
_cell.angle_gamma   90.00
#
_symmetry.space_group_name_H-M   'P 1'
#
loop_
_entity.id
_entity.type
_entity.pdbx_description
1 polymer ?
#
loop_
_entity_poly.entity_id
_entity_poly.type
_entity_poly.pdbx_seq_one_letter_code
_entity_poly.pdbx_strand_id
1 'polypeptide(L)'
;MGRTYTIYAEARVGDHWYNICPLRKNDKGKLTILPIAEGRSWLKSAADEIEEYSYAHGRPSDLSEELRERFSEDDNADAGYGIPEINMKEHYRQMMCIANYGKAVKKRVKENRPTRYCGYVSKYALTDFEIGESDHISSWIHKCEYDKLDDEGKEEYTYYEWNEWDDWYGVFSNIVKTIDVLLDLFAYWAYNSLTDIDREDRIPDANDVRLIVYCD
;
A
#
# COMPACT_ATOMS: atom_id res chain seq x y z
N MET A 1 22.11 7.81 3.74
CA MET A 1 21.38 6.63 3.25
C MET A 1 19.92 7.01 3.11
N GLY A 2 19.23 6.58 2.06
CA GLY A 2 17.82 6.93 1.84
C GLY A 2 16.90 5.95 2.55
N ARG A 3 15.80 6.46 3.16
CA ARG A 3 14.79 5.64 3.84
C ARG A 3 14.08 4.71 2.86
N THR A 4 13.87 3.47 3.25
CA THR A 4 13.12 2.46 2.50
C THR A 4 11.85 2.11 3.25
N TYR A 5 10.71 2.23 2.60
CA TYR A 5 9.39 1.88 3.12
C TYR A 5 8.99 0.51 2.61
N THR A 6 8.41 -0.31 3.49
CA THR A 6 7.93 -1.65 3.17
C THR A 6 6.55 -1.85 3.78
N ILE A 7 5.60 -2.37 2.99
CA ILE A 7 4.22 -2.60 3.43
C ILE A 7 3.94 -4.10 3.36
N TYR A 8 3.57 -4.68 4.49
CA TYR A 8 3.04 -6.04 4.61
C TYR A 8 1.55 -6.01 4.94
N ALA A 9 0.87 -7.13 4.77
CA ALA A 9 -0.54 -7.27 5.08
C ALA A 9 -0.85 -8.63 5.73
N GLU A 10 -1.75 -8.61 6.71
CA GLU A 10 -2.28 -9.78 7.39
C GLU A 10 -3.80 -9.69 7.47
N ALA A 11 -4.48 -10.84 7.37
CA ALA A 11 -5.92 -10.95 7.54
C ALA A 11 -6.23 -11.65 8.88
N ARG A 12 -7.25 -11.17 9.58
CA ARG A 12 -7.71 -11.74 10.84
C ARG A 12 -8.85 -12.73 10.60
N VAL A 13 -8.76 -13.91 11.20
CA VAL A 13 -9.84 -14.90 11.23
C VAL A 13 -9.94 -15.43 12.66
N GLY A 14 -11.11 -15.25 13.29
CA GLY A 14 -11.25 -15.41 14.75
C GLY A 14 -10.26 -14.51 15.50
N ASP A 15 -9.49 -15.10 16.41
CA ASP A 15 -8.48 -14.40 17.22
C ASP A 15 -7.06 -14.43 16.63
N HIS A 16 -6.89 -14.91 15.39
CA HIS A 16 -5.58 -15.13 14.79
C HIS A 16 -5.36 -14.25 13.54
N TRP A 17 -4.13 -13.74 13.42
CA TRP A 17 -3.65 -13.04 12.23
C TRP A 17 -2.86 -14.00 11.32
N TYR A 18 -3.21 -13.99 10.05
CA TYR A 18 -2.59 -14.82 9.02
C TYR A 18 -1.89 -13.92 7.99
N ASN A 19 -0.70 -14.34 7.57
CA ASN A 19 -0.01 -13.71 6.46
C ASN A 19 -0.84 -13.85 5.17
N ILE A 20 -1.10 -12.74 4.48
CA ILE A 20 -1.68 -12.76 3.13
C ILE A 20 -0.69 -12.28 2.07
N CYS A 21 0.53 -11.89 2.47
CA CYS A 21 1.58 -11.54 1.51
C CYS A 21 2.06 -12.78 0.73
N PRO A 22 2.46 -12.61 -0.54
CA PRO A 22 3.03 -13.70 -1.32
C PRO A 22 4.30 -14.27 -0.67
N LEU A 23 4.50 -15.58 -0.82
CA LEU A 23 5.72 -16.25 -0.39
C LEU A 23 6.57 -16.62 -1.60
N ARG A 24 7.88 -16.38 -1.52
CA ARG A 24 8.87 -16.81 -2.50
C ARG A 24 9.83 -17.80 -1.88
N LYS A 25 10.07 -18.91 -2.58
CA LYS A 25 11.12 -19.86 -2.23
C LYS A 25 12.45 -19.39 -2.83
N ASN A 26 13.49 -19.27 -2.00
CA ASN A 26 14.84 -18.95 -2.47
C ASN A 26 15.55 -20.17 -3.07
N ASP A 27 16.75 -19.96 -3.60
CA ASP A 27 17.63 -20.98 -4.18
C ASP A 27 17.98 -22.12 -3.21
N LYS A 28 17.95 -21.86 -1.90
CA LYS A 28 18.18 -22.83 -0.82
C LYS A 28 16.90 -23.53 -0.33
N GLY A 29 15.77 -23.23 -0.95
CA GLY A 29 14.48 -23.82 -0.61
C GLY A 29 13.78 -23.22 0.61
N LYS A 30 14.31 -22.14 1.19
CA LYS A 30 13.67 -21.41 2.29
C LYS A 30 12.60 -20.47 1.73
N LEU A 31 11.41 -20.46 2.36
CA LEU A 31 10.37 -19.50 2.05
C LEU A 31 10.71 -18.13 2.67
N THR A 32 10.46 -17.07 1.92
CA THR A 32 10.61 -15.68 2.35
C THR A 32 9.36 -14.91 1.97
N ILE A 33 8.86 -14.09 2.87
CA ILE A 33 7.74 -13.19 2.61
C ILE A 33 8.13 -12.10 1.60
N LEU A 34 7.25 -11.83 0.65
CA LEU A 34 7.35 -10.69 -0.26
C LEU A 34 6.39 -9.59 0.20
N PRO A 35 6.84 -8.35 0.40
CA PRO A 35 5.94 -7.27 0.79
C PRO A 35 4.91 -6.97 -0.31
N ILE A 36 3.79 -6.37 0.08
CA ILE A 36 2.77 -5.83 -0.85
C ILE A 36 3.39 -4.70 -1.68
N ALA A 37 4.22 -3.86 -1.05
CA ALA A 37 4.98 -2.80 -1.70
C ALA A 37 6.30 -2.55 -0.96
N GLU A 38 7.37 -2.26 -1.69
CA GLU A 38 8.67 -1.87 -1.14
C GLU A 38 9.28 -0.80 -2.04
N GLY A 39 9.73 0.31 -1.44
CA GLY A 39 10.18 1.46 -2.20
C GLY A 39 10.85 2.53 -1.36
N ARG A 40 11.42 3.54 -2.02
CA ARG A 40 12.00 4.72 -1.36
C ARG A 40 11.07 5.92 -1.57
N SER A 41 11.52 6.93 -2.32
CA SER A 41 10.78 8.18 -2.51
C SER A 41 9.35 7.96 -3.03
N TRP A 42 9.15 7.11 -4.04
CA TRP A 42 7.83 6.87 -4.64
C TRP A 42 6.79 6.28 -3.68
N LEU A 43 7.23 5.62 -2.60
CA LEU A 43 6.34 5.00 -1.61
C LEU A 43 6.13 5.88 -0.38
N LYS A 44 6.94 6.93 -0.21
CA LYS A 44 6.93 7.79 0.98
C LYS A 44 5.56 8.42 1.20
N SER A 45 5.02 9.09 0.18
CA SER A 45 3.75 9.82 0.30
C SER A 45 2.60 8.89 0.68
N ALA A 46 2.58 7.66 0.15
CA ALA A 46 1.59 6.66 0.53
C ALA A 46 1.81 6.09 1.95
N ALA A 47 3.07 5.91 2.38
CA ALA A 47 3.39 5.45 3.73
C ALA A 47 2.96 6.47 4.78
N ASP A 48 3.25 7.75 4.56
CA ASP A 48 2.82 8.85 5.45
C ASP A 48 1.28 8.89 5.56
N GLU A 49 0.58 8.77 4.43
CA GLU A 49 -0.89 8.74 4.37
C GLU A 49 -1.51 7.52 5.08
N ILE A 50 -0.79 6.39 5.18
CA ILE A 50 -1.22 5.22 5.96
C ILE A 50 -0.94 5.44 7.44
N GLU A 51 0.20 6.03 7.79
CA GLU A 51 0.62 6.32 9.16
C GLU A 51 -0.37 7.25 9.88
N GLU A 52 -0.94 8.23 9.18
CA GLU A 52 -2.01 9.11 9.73
C GLU A 52 -3.25 8.34 10.23
N TYR A 53 -3.48 7.13 9.71
CA TYR A 53 -4.60 6.24 10.08
C TYR A 53 -4.14 5.07 10.95
N SER A 54 -2.89 5.08 11.40
CA SER A 54 -2.37 4.03 12.26
C SER A 54 -3.08 4.04 13.63
N TYR A 55 -3.33 2.85 14.14
CA TYR A 55 -3.91 2.68 15.49
C TYR A 55 -2.88 2.16 16.50
N ALA A 56 -1.70 1.77 16.02
CA ALA A 56 -0.59 1.30 16.84
C ALA A 56 0.74 1.54 16.14
N HIS A 57 1.80 1.62 16.95
CA HIS A 57 3.19 1.64 16.53
C HIS A 57 3.97 0.55 17.24
N GLY A 58 5.03 0.07 16.59
CA GLY A 58 5.84 -1.04 17.10
C GLY A 58 5.40 -2.41 16.58
N ARG A 59 6.25 -3.40 16.85
CA ARG A 59 6.06 -4.80 16.44
C ARG A 59 4.90 -5.42 17.21
N PRO A 60 3.81 -5.86 16.55
CA PRO A 60 2.71 -6.56 17.22
C PRO A 60 3.18 -7.88 17.84
N SER A 61 2.65 -8.25 19.01
CA SER A 61 2.97 -9.54 19.65
C SER A 61 2.25 -10.72 18.96
N ASP A 62 1.21 -10.43 18.19
CA ASP A 62 0.33 -11.37 17.50
C ASP A 62 0.59 -11.39 15.98
N LEU A 63 1.82 -11.09 15.53
CA LEU A 63 2.22 -11.28 14.14
C LEU A 63 2.03 -12.74 13.71
N SER A 64 1.67 -12.94 12.44
CA SER A 64 1.72 -14.23 11.76
C SER A 64 3.12 -14.84 11.82
N GLU A 65 3.20 -16.15 11.61
CA GLU A 65 4.46 -16.89 11.70
C GLU A 65 5.54 -16.33 10.78
N GLU A 66 5.19 -16.04 9.53
CA GLU A 66 6.11 -15.56 8.51
C GLU A 66 6.62 -14.15 8.82
N LEU A 67 5.76 -13.27 9.34
CA LEU A 67 6.17 -11.92 9.74
C LEU A 67 6.97 -11.92 11.04
N ARG A 68 6.66 -12.84 11.96
CA ARG A 68 7.47 -13.05 13.17
C ARG A 68 8.88 -13.56 12.83
N GLU A 69 9.01 -14.41 11.81
CA GLU A 69 10.33 -14.83 11.31
C GLU A 69 11.07 -13.66 10.65
N ARG A 70 10.35 -12.81 9.90
CA ARG A 70 10.92 -11.61 9.26
C ARG A 70 11.43 -10.56 10.26
N PHE A 71 10.71 -10.39 11.36
CA PHE A 71 11.03 -9.47 12.45
C PHE A 71 11.31 -10.28 13.71
N SER A 72 12.42 -11.03 13.71
CA SER A 72 12.77 -12.03 14.73
C SER A 72 13.72 -11.51 15.81
N GLU A 73 14.18 -10.28 15.69
CA GLU A 73 15.17 -9.66 16.55
C GLU A 73 14.67 -9.59 18.01
N ASP A 74 15.53 -9.85 19.00
CA ASP A 74 15.18 -9.72 20.42
C ASP A 74 14.86 -8.26 20.75
N ASP A 75 13.72 -8.00 21.41
CA ASP A 75 13.28 -6.67 21.85
C ASP A 75 14.35 -5.90 22.63
N ASN A 76 15.21 -6.60 23.37
CA ASN A 76 16.27 -6.02 24.20
C ASN A 76 17.61 -5.92 23.48
N ALA A 77 17.76 -6.47 22.28
CA ALA A 77 18.98 -6.33 21.50
C ALA A 77 19.20 -4.86 21.15
N ASP A 78 20.47 -4.46 21.08
CA ASP A 78 20.88 -3.15 20.59
C ASP A 78 20.50 -3.02 19.10
N ALA A 79 19.81 -1.94 18.75
CA ALA A 79 19.41 -1.66 17.38
C ALA A 79 20.56 -1.11 16.52
N GLY A 80 21.71 -0.77 17.14
CA GLY A 80 22.91 -0.33 16.43
C GLY A 80 22.84 1.12 15.92
N TYR A 81 21.93 1.93 16.45
CA TYR A 81 21.75 3.34 16.07
C TYR A 81 22.29 4.29 17.13
N GLY A 82 23.48 4.86 16.86
CA GLY A 82 23.98 6.11 17.44
C GLY A 82 23.86 6.28 18.97
N ILE A 83 23.93 7.54 19.42
CA ILE A 83 23.72 7.94 20.82
C ILE A 83 22.48 8.86 20.84
N PRO A 84 21.45 8.57 21.67
CA PRO A 84 21.36 7.46 22.61
C PRO A 84 21.12 6.11 21.90
N GLU A 85 21.78 5.05 22.41
CA GLU A 85 21.52 3.68 21.99
C GLU A 85 20.05 3.32 22.30
N ILE A 86 19.34 2.81 21.30
CA ILE A 86 17.96 2.30 21.46
C ILE A 86 17.97 0.79 21.26
N ASN A 87 17.05 0.09 21.93
CA ASN A 87 16.84 -1.34 21.70
C ASN A 87 15.88 -1.58 20.54
N MET A 88 15.82 -2.82 20.05
CA MET A 88 14.95 -3.19 18.92
C MET A 88 13.47 -2.90 19.16
N LYS A 89 13.00 -2.99 20.41
CA LYS A 89 11.62 -2.63 20.76
C LYS A 89 11.33 -1.16 20.46
N GLU A 90 12.22 -0.27 20.88
CA GLU A 90 12.10 1.17 20.64
C GLU A 90 12.33 1.51 19.17
N HIS A 91 13.25 0.80 18.49
CA HIS A 91 13.44 0.90 17.04
C HIS A 91 12.14 0.62 16.29
N TYR A 92 11.50 -0.53 16.51
CA TYR A 92 10.23 -0.83 15.85
C TYR A 92 9.13 0.14 16.23
N ARG A 93 9.12 0.63 17.47
CA ARG A 93 8.15 1.65 17.89
C ARG A 93 8.25 2.93 17.06
N GLN A 94 9.45 3.31 16.65
CA GLN A 94 9.69 4.51 15.82
C GLN A 94 9.51 4.25 14.33
N MET A 95 9.79 3.02 13.89
CA MET A 95 9.93 2.68 12.47
C MET A 95 8.78 1.85 11.92
N MET A 96 7.86 1.36 12.75
CA MET A 96 6.73 0.53 12.34
C MET A 96 5.41 1.13 12.80
N CYS A 97 4.45 1.24 11.88
CA CYS A 97 3.07 1.59 12.20
C CYS A 97 2.09 0.56 11.65
N ILE A 98 0.95 0.43 12.33
CA ILE A 98 -0.09 -0.56 12.02
C ILE A 98 -1.39 0.17 11.72
N ALA A 99 -1.95 -0.09 10.54
CA ALA A 99 -3.17 0.56 10.08
C ALA A 99 -4.20 -0.47 9.60
N ASN A 100 -5.47 -0.11 9.66
CA ASN A 100 -6.54 -0.95 9.10
C ASN A 100 -6.65 -0.72 7.59
N TYR A 101 -6.51 -1.76 6.77
CA TYR A 101 -6.53 -1.65 5.30
C TYR A 101 -7.82 -1.03 4.77
N GLY A 102 -8.98 -1.52 5.24
CA GLY A 102 -10.30 -1.04 4.85
C GLY A 102 -10.45 0.48 5.05
N LYS A 103 -10.00 0.98 6.20
CA LYS A 103 -10.10 2.41 6.57
C LYS A 103 -9.00 3.27 5.95
N ALA A 104 -7.74 2.85 6.07
CA ALA A 104 -6.57 3.64 5.72
C ALA A 104 -6.32 3.69 4.22
N VAL A 105 -6.77 2.69 3.46
CA VAL A 105 -6.49 2.58 2.02
C VAL A 105 -7.78 2.34 1.21
N LYS A 106 -8.48 1.21 1.42
CA LYS A 106 -9.55 0.77 0.51
C LYS A 106 -10.65 1.82 0.34
N LYS A 107 -11.15 2.40 1.44
CA LYS A 107 -12.20 3.42 1.42
C LYS A 107 -11.80 4.71 0.67
N ARG A 108 -10.50 4.98 0.53
CA ARG A 108 -9.96 6.19 -0.10
C ARG A 108 -9.76 6.02 -1.61
N VAL A 109 -9.75 4.78 -2.11
CA VAL A 109 -9.74 4.48 -3.54
C VAL A 109 -11.18 4.38 -4.03
N LYS A 110 -11.51 5.14 -5.08
CA LYS A 110 -12.84 5.08 -5.69
C LYS A 110 -12.90 3.90 -6.65
N GLU A 111 -13.98 3.13 -6.56
CA GLU A 111 -14.26 2.04 -7.48
C GLU A 111 -14.27 2.56 -8.94
N ASN A 112 -13.65 1.80 -9.85
CA ASN A 112 -13.50 2.15 -11.27
C ASN A 112 -12.77 3.48 -11.53
N ARG A 113 -12.02 4.01 -10.56
CA ARG A 113 -11.18 5.21 -10.73
C ARG A 113 -9.72 4.89 -10.37
N PRO A 114 -8.92 4.38 -11.31
CA PRO A 114 -7.53 3.97 -11.07
C PRO A 114 -6.56 5.16 -10.91
N THR A 115 -7.01 6.37 -11.23
CA THR A 115 -6.20 7.59 -11.26
C THR A 115 -6.85 8.71 -10.44
N ARG A 116 -6.02 9.54 -9.82
CA ARG A 116 -6.49 10.68 -9.03
C ARG A 116 -7.06 11.76 -9.93
N TYR A 117 -6.41 12.03 -11.05
CA TYR A 117 -6.78 13.11 -11.96
C TYR A 117 -7.35 12.57 -13.27
N CYS A 118 -8.33 13.29 -13.81
CA CYS A 118 -8.90 13.01 -15.11
C CYS A 118 -9.41 14.32 -15.71
N GLY A 119 -9.21 14.51 -17.02
CA GLY A 119 -9.62 15.73 -17.69
C GLY A 119 -9.22 15.76 -19.16
N TYR A 120 -9.56 16.84 -19.84
CA TYR A 120 -9.07 17.12 -21.16
C TYR A 120 -7.75 17.88 -21.01
N VAL A 121 -6.65 17.25 -21.41
CA VAL A 121 -5.29 17.75 -21.26
C VAL A 121 -4.80 18.29 -22.59
N SER A 122 -4.08 19.41 -22.57
CA SER A 122 -3.41 19.93 -23.77
C SER A 122 -2.43 18.89 -24.32
N LYS A 123 -2.48 18.60 -25.62
CA LYS A 123 -1.58 17.62 -26.27
C LYS A 123 -0.09 17.94 -26.04
N TYR A 124 0.25 19.23 -25.96
CA TYR A 124 1.61 19.69 -25.65
C TYR A 124 2.00 19.30 -24.21
N ALA A 125 1.20 19.68 -23.22
CA ALA A 125 1.47 19.35 -21.81
C ALA A 125 1.48 17.83 -21.56
N LEU A 126 0.63 17.07 -22.27
CA LEU A 126 0.63 15.62 -22.20
C LEU A 126 1.92 15.04 -22.79
N THR A 127 2.40 15.56 -23.91
CA THR A 127 3.65 15.10 -24.54
C THR A 127 4.83 15.34 -23.61
N ASP A 128 4.97 16.56 -23.06
CA ASP A 128 6.04 16.90 -22.11
C ASP A 128 6.01 15.97 -20.88
N PHE A 129 4.82 15.63 -20.40
CA PHE A 129 4.66 14.68 -19.29
C PHE A 129 5.05 13.25 -19.68
N GLU A 130 4.60 12.73 -20.82
CA GLU A 130 4.87 11.36 -21.26
C GLU A 130 6.35 11.10 -21.59
N ILE A 131 7.07 12.12 -22.07
CA ILE A 131 8.51 12.03 -22.32
C ILE A 131 9.37 12.35 -21.09
N GLY A 132 8.74 12.73 -19.97
CA GLY A 132 9.42 13.04 -18.71
C GLY A 132 10.12 14.39 -18.67
N GLU A 133 9.73 15.33 -19.54
CA GLU A 133 10.16 16.73 -19.46
C GLU A 133 9.40 17.51 -18.37
N SER A 134 8.20 17.05 -17.99
CA SER A 134 7.44 17.57 -16.86
C SER A 134 6.96 16.47 -15.92
N ASP A 135 7.07 16.69 -14.60
CA ASP A 135 6.57 15.78 -13.56
C ASP A 135 5.06 15.95 -13.26
N HIS A 136 4.44 16.97 -13.85
CA HIS A 136 3.03 17.32 -13.61
C HIS A 136 2.35 17.87 -14.87
N ILE A 137 1.04 17.65 -14.96
CA ILE A 137 0.19 18.19 -16.01
C ILE A 137 -0.46 19.46 -15.50
N SER A 138 0.10 20.62 -15.85
CA SER A 138 -0.40 21.94 -15.41
C SER A 138 -1.55 22.48 -16.28
N SER A 139 -1.69 22.00 -17.52
CA SER A 139 -2.67 22.50 -18.49
C SER A 139 -3.72 21.44 -18.83
N TRP A 140 -4.84 21.49 -18.12
CA TRP A 140 -6.00 20.63 -18.36
C TRP A 140 -7.30 21.34 -17.95
N ILE A 141 -8.42 20.88 -18.51
CA ILE A 141 -9.75 21.43 -18.28
C ILE A 141 -10.79 20.34 -18.02
N HIS A 142 -11.88 20.70 -17.35
CA HIS A 142 -13.00 19.79 -17.15
C HIS A 142 -13.83 19.63 -18.42
N LYS A 143 -14.61 18.54 -18.50
CA LYS A 143 -15.51 18.28 -19.63
C LYS A 143 -16.45 19.46 -19.95
N CYS A 144 -17.00 20.11 -18.93
CA CYS A 144 -17.90 21.25 -19.11
C CYS A 144 -17.22 22.51 -19.68
N GLU A 145 -15.90 22.59 -19.59
CA GLU A 145 -15.09 23.65 -20.19
C GLU A 145 -14.69 23.26 -21.62
N TYR A 146 -14.27 22.00 -21.82
CA TYR A 146 -13.99 21.44 -23.14
C TYR A 146 -15.20 21.53 -24.08
N ASP A 147 -16.40 21.23 -23.57
CA ASP A 147 -17.64 21.27 -24.35
C ASP A 147 -17.97 22.69 -24.87
N LYS A 148 -17.42 23.74 -24.25
CA LYS A 148 -17.59 25.15 -24.66
C LYS A 148 -16.58 25.62 -25.71
N LEU A 149 -15.55 24.83 -25.99
CA LEU A 149 -14.57 25.13 -27.03
C LEU A 149 -15.17 24.95 -28.42
N ASP A 150 -14.64 25.70 -29.38
CA ASP A 150 -14.86 25.47 -30.80
C ASP A 150 -14.07 24.22 -31.28
N ASP A 151 -14.30 23.82 -32.53
CA ASP A 151 -13.71 22.58 -33.07
C ASP A 151 -12.17 22.65 -33.09
N GLU A 152 -11.60 23.80 -33.45
CA GLU A 152 -10.15 24.04 -33.43
C GLU A 152 -9.59 23.94 -32.01
N GLY A 153 -10.23 24.58 -31.01
CA GLY A 153 -9.82 24.46 -29.61
C GLY A 153 -9.95 23.03 -29.07
N LYS A 154 -10.94 22.27 -29.53
CA LYS A 154 -11.11 20.85 -29.14
C LYS A 154 -10.02 19.94 -29.69
N GLU A 155 -9.46 20.26 -30.85
CA GLU A 155 -8.36 19.50 -31.46
C GLU A 155 -7.07 19.59 -30.64
N GLU A 156 -6.88 20.65 -29.84
CA GLU A 156 -5.68 20.83 -29.00
C GLU A 156 -5.68 20.02 -27.70
N TYR A 157 -6.82 19.45 -27.33
CA TYR A 157 -6.98 18.72 -26.07
C TYR A 157 -7.38 17.26 -26.30
N THR A 158 -6.93 16.38 -25.42
CA THR A 158 -7.31 14.96 -25.39
C THR A 158 -7.73 14.56 -23.98
N TYR A 159 -8.71 13.68 -23.87
CA TYR A 159 -9.05 13.11 -22.57
C TYR A 159 -7.90 12.23 -22.07
N TYR A 160 -7.50 12.42 -20.81
CA TYR A 160 -6.44 11.67 -20.17
C TYR A 160 -6.74 11.45 -18.68
N GLU A 161 -6.24 10.34 -18.17
CA GLU A 161 -6.35 9.91 -16.77
C GLU A 161 -4.94 9.66 -16.23
N TRP A 162 -4.56 10.31 -15.13
CA TRP A 162 -3.18 10.23 -14.63
C TRP A 162 -3.05 10.33 -13.11
N ASN A 163 -1.91 9.85 -12.63
CA ASN A 163 -1.38 10.11 -11.30
C ASN A 163 -0.09 10.92 -11.45
N GLU A 164 0.20 11.81 -10.51
CA GLU A 164 1.51 12.49 -10.48
C GLU A 164 2.58 11.53 -9.94
N TRP A 165 3.87 11.80 -10.24
CA TRP A 165 4.98 10.88 -9.98
C TRP A 165 5.17 10.49 -8.50
N ASP A 166 4.71 11.33 -7.56
CA ASP A 166 4.75 11.08 -6.10
C ASP A 166 3.33 11.05 -5.48
N ASP A 167 2.31 10.75 -6.30
CA ASP A 167 0.93 10.73 -5.82
C ASP A 167 0.60 9.41 -5.11
N TRP A 168 0.20 9.52 -3.85
CA TRP A 168 -0.21 8.39 -3.01
C TRP A 168 -1.38 7.60 -3.61
N TYR A 169 -2.25 8.23 -4.40
CA TYR A 169 -3.47 7.60 -4.91
C TYR A 169 -3.17 6.46 -5.89
N GLY A 170 -2.17 6.63 -6.75
CA GLY A 170 -1.74 5.58 -7.68
C GLY A 170 -1.20 4.35 -6.93
N VAL A 171 -0.41 4.60 -5.88
CA VAL A 171 0.09 3.56 -4.99
C VAL A 171 -1.06 2.86 -4.25
N PHE A 172 -2.00 3.60 -3.69
CA PHE A 172 -3.18 3.03 -3.03
C PHE A 172 -4.01 2.18 -3.98
N SER A 173 -4.20 2.63 -5.23
CA SER A 173 -4.92 1.86 -6.24
C SER A 173 -4.24 0.52 -6.54
N ASN A 174 -2.90 0.48 -6.56
CA ASN A 174 -2.13 -0.75 -6.73
C ASN A 174 -2.19 -1.66 -5.48
N ILE A 175 -2.09 -1.08 -4.28
CA ILE A 175 -2.27 -1.81 -3.02
C ILE A 175 -3.67 -2.44 -2.97
N VAL A 176 -4.73 -1.71 -3.31
CA VAL A 176 -6.10 -2.23 -3.32
C VAL A 176 -6.26 -3.41 -4.26
N LYS A 177 -5.81 -3.27 -5.51
CA LYS A 177 -5.84 -4.38 -6.48
C LYS A 177 -5.11 -5.62 -5.98
N THR A 178 -3.95 -5.42 -5.33
CA THR A 178 -3.11 -6.52 -4.85
C THR A 178 -3.73 -7.21 -3.65
N ILE A 179 -4.12 -6.44 -2.63
CA ILE A 179 -4.69 -6.99 -1.39
C ILE A 179 -6.06 -7.62 -1.64
N ASP A 180 -6.92 -7.03 -2.48
CA ASP A 180 -8.24 -7.62 -2.75
C ASP A 180 -8.10 -9.00 -3.40
N VAL A 181 -7.18 -9.17 -4.36
CA VAL A 181 -6.91 -10.48 -4.97
C VAL A 181 -6.35 -11.49 -3.94
N LEU A 182 -5.40 -11.05 -3.11
CA LEU A 182 -4.81 -11.92 -2.08
C LEU A 182 -5.83 -12.30 -1.01
N LEU A 183 -6.69 -11.36 -0.61
CA LEU A 183 -7.75 -11.58 0.36
C LEU A 183 -8.81 -12.54 -0.18
N ASP A 184 -9.21 -12.43 -1.44
CA ASP A 184 -10.15 -13.36 -2.06
C ASP A 184 -9.59 -14.80 -2.10
N LEU A 185 -8.31 -14.95 -2.47
CA LEU A 185 -7.63 -16.25 -2.45
C LEU A 185 -7.52 -16.81 -1.03
N PHE A 186 -7.16 -15.96 -0.06
CA PHE A 186 -7.06 -16.34 1.34
C PHE A 186 -8.43 -16.73 1.91
N ALA A 187 -9.48 -15.96 1.63
CA ALA A 187 -10.85 -16.22 2.09
C ALA A 187 -11.36 -17.58 1.58
N TYR A 188 -11.06 -17.91 0.31
CA TYR A 188 -11.38 -19.23 -0.23
C TYR A 188 -10.66 -20.36 0.54
N TRP A 189 -9.37 -20.19 0.84
CA TRP A 189 -8.62 -21.16 1.64
C TRP A 189 -9.15 -21.26 3.08
N ALA A 190 -9.37 -20.13 3.75
CA ALA A 190 -9.82 -20.04 5.13
C ALA A 190 -11.16 -20.72 5.33
N TYR A 191 -12.11 -20.45 4.43
CA TYR A 191 -13.43 -21.08 4.43
C TYR A 191 -13.38 -22.62 4.44
N ASN A 192 -12.47 -23.20 3.65
CA ASN A 192 -12.33 -24.65 3.48
C ASN A 192 -11.42 -25.30 4.55
N SER A 193 -10.46 -24.56 5.09
CA SER A 193 -9.37 -25.14 5.90
C SER A 193 -9.55 -24.90 7.40
N LEU A 194 -10.15 -23.78 7.81
CA LEU A 194 -10.32 -23.40 9.21
C LEU A 194 -11.65 -23.93 9.75
N THR A 195 -11.78 -25.27 9.79
CA THR A 195 -13.05 -25.95 10.10
C THR A 195 -13.50 -25.84 11.56
N ASP A 196 -12.61 -25.41 12.44
CA ASP A 196 -12.80 -25.19 13.87
C ASP A 196 -13.38 -23.80 14.22
N ILE A 197 -13.38 -22.87 13.26
CA ILE A 197 -13.95 -21.51 13.42
C ILE A 197 -15.37 -21.50 12.87
N ASP A 198 -16.27 -20.68 13.43
CA ASP A 198 -17.64 -20.56 12.92
C ASP A 198 -17.65 -20.07 11.47
N ARG A 199 -18.54 -20.64 10.65
CA ARG A 199 -18.54 -20.43 9.18
C ARG A 199 -18.64 -18.97 8.79
N GLU A 200 -19.37 -18.17 9.57
CA GLU A 200 -19.58 -16.74 9.35
C GLU A 200 -18.31 -15.92 9.66
N ASP A 201 -17.45 -16.41 10.54
CA ASP A 201 -16.22 -15.73 10.98
C ASP A 201 -14.97 -16.14 10.17
N ARG A 202 -15.10 -17.09 9.22
CA ARG A 202 -13.99 -17.59 8.39
C ARG A 202 -13.60 -16.68 7.23
N ILE A 203 -14.50 -15.80 6.82
CA ILE A 203 -14.35 -14.99 5.60
C ILE A 203 -14.02 -13.55 6.03
N PRO A 204 -12.73 -13.18 6.08
CA PRO A 204 -12.35 -11.82 6.43
C PRO A 204 -12.79 -10.84 5.34
N ASP A 205 -13.16 -9.63 5.75
CA ASP A 205 -13.34 -8.50 4.83
C ASP A 205 -12.17 -7.51 4.91
N ALA A 206 -12.25 -6.41 4.16
CA ALA A 206 -11.18 -5.41 4.13
C ALA A 206 -10.88 -4.76 5.51
N ASN A 207 -11.85 -4.74 6.42
CA ASN A 207 -11.69 -4.26 7.79
C ASN A 207 -11.03 -5.30 8.70
N ASP A 208 -10.97 -6.57 8.30
CA ASP A 208 -10.21 -7.61 9.00
C ASP A 208 -8.75 -7.70 8.51
N VAL A 209 -8.33 -6.81 7.61
CA VAL A 209 -6.94 -6.74 7.15
C VAL A 209 -6.21 -5.59 7.85
N ARG A 210 -5.03 -5.89 8.38
CA ARG A 210 -4.08 -4.87 8.86
C ARG A 210 -2.90 -4.74 7.90
N LEU A 211 -2.47 -3.50 7.72
CA LEU A 211 -1.22 -3.16 7.07
C LEU A 211 -0.15 -2.97 8.13
N ILE A 212 1.03 -3.51 7.89
CA ILE A 212 2.23 -3.30 8.69
C ILE A 212 3.19 -2.51 7.81
N VAL A 213 3.37 -1.23 8.11
CA VAL A 213 4.28 -0.35 7.40
C VAL A 213 5.57 -0.26 8.21
N TYR A 214 6.70 -0.60 7.59
CA TYR A 214 8.02 -0.55 8.20
C TYR A 214 8.93 0.37 7.38
N CYS A 215 9.60 1.29 8.07
CA CYS A 215 10.62 2.17 7.52
C CYS A 215 12.01 1.69 7.97
N ASP A 216 12.96 1.61 7.05
CA ASP A 216 14.39 1.34 7.27
C ASP A 216 15.20 2.59 6.91
#